data_AF-A0A8H5U662-F1
#
_entry.id   AF-A0A8H5U662-F1
#
_cell.length_a   1.000
_cell.length_b   1.000
_cell.length_c   1.000
_cell.angle_alpha   90.00
_cell.angle_beta   90.00
_cell.angle_gamma   90.00
#
_symmetry.space_group_name_H-M   'P 1'
#
loop_
_entity.id
_entity.type
_entity.pdbx_description
1 polymer ?
#
loop_
_entity_poly.entity_id
_entity_poly.type
_entity_poly.pdbx_seq_one_letter_code
_entity_poly.pdbx_strand_id
1 'polypeptide(L)'
;MSDSEYTAQYSEYAHQMVHCLKAGDYVRGGPYILETLINYTVLELMTTCPSPDVHSGIYATTGLMTQIAFRMGYHRDPCHFPEISFFEGEMRRRIWATIHIFDTSISVLSGSPRVIAEGSWDTKPPRNLHDSDLDPSCTTLPESRPDSQLTPVSCPLAKYKLSLTVGWLIDANVFQGLLLPSEKRRAEARLVETWNTIPERFKFESLSNCLSQSPAGVGQRIGLTGLYNKMSILAVHEALVATAVLGTFLYHFGTWPATAGETDGIDMAHIEATLRNCRDTWVRWSEWSPDARRAVDLLDLVFQKLDVSMETVPMSEFSLALDGMGLNLGWDTVYL
;
A
#
# COMPACT_ATOMS: atom_id res chain seq x y z
N MET A 1 -21.98 15.73 -15.04
CA MET A 1 -20.71 16.30 -15.50
C MET A 1 -19.96 15.21 -16.23
N SER A 2 -19.31 15.53 -17.34
CA SER A 2 -18.47 14.59 -18.08
C SER A 2 -17.11 14.43 -17.39
N ASP A 3 -16.40 13.30 -17.59
CA ASP A 3 -15.06 13.06 -17.00
C ASP A 3 -14.05 14.18 -17.34
N SER A 4 -14.23 14.82 -18.50
CA SER A 4 -13.49 16.01 -18.93
C SER A 4 -13.71 17.22 -18.02
N GLU A 5 -14.94 17.47 -17.59
CA GLU A 5 -15.28 18.61 -16.72
C GLU A 5 -14.76 18.40 -15.30
N TYR A 6 -14.80 17.17 -14.78
CA TYR A 6 -14.23 16.84 -13.48
C TYR A 6 -12.71 17.05 -13.47
N THR A 7 -12.01 16.56 -14.51
CA THR A 7 -10.56 16.71 -14.63
C THR A 7 -10.14 18.18 -14.72
N ALA A 8 -10.87 19.00 -15.48
CA ALA A 8 -10.62 20.43 -15.56
C ALA A 8 -10.84 21.14 -14.21
N GLN A 9 -11.89 20.77 -13.48
CA GLN A 9 -12.18 21.35 -12.16
C GLN A 9 -11.11 20.97 -11.13
N TYR A 10 -10.63 19.73 -11.13
CA TYR A 10 -9.56 19.29 -10.25
C TYR A 10 -8.24 20.01 -10.53
N SER A 11 -7.90 20.22 -11.81
CA SER A 11 -6.72 20.98 -12.21
C SER A 11 -6.76 22.43 -11.70
N GLU A 12 -7.93 23.08 -11.79
CA GLU A 12 -8.12 24.43 -11.28
C GLU A 12 -7.93 24.51 -9.76
N TYR A 13 -8.51 23.56 -9.01
CA TYR A 13 -8.31 23.50 -7.56
C TYR A 13 -6.84 23.29 -7.17
N ALA A 14 -6.15 22.38 -7.86
CA ALA A 14 -4.72 22.14 -7.62
C ALA A 14 -3.90 23.41 -7.85
N HIS A 15 -4.19 24.12 -8.94
CA HIS A 15 -3.51 25.37 -9.28
C HIS A 15 -3.74 26.45 -8.20
N GLN A 16 -4.97 26.62 -7.72
CA GLN A 16 -5.29 27.55 -6.65
C GLN A 16 -4.60 27.19 -5.32
N MET A 17 -4.55 25.90 -4.96
CA MET A 17 -3.83 25.45 -3.77
C MET A 17 -2.33 25.82 -3.85
N VAL A 18 -1.71 25.65 -5.01
CA VAL A 18 -0.30 26.03 -5.23
C VAL A 18 -0.10 27.55 -5.08
N HIS A 19 -1.03 28.38 -5.57
CA HIS A 19 -0.97 29.83 -5.36
C HIS A 19 -1.06 30.20 -3.88
N CYS A 20 -1.99 29.60 -3.15
CA CYS A 20 -2.12 29.81 -1.70
C CYS A 20 -0.87 29.40 -0.93
N LEU A 21 -0.29 28.24 -1.26
CA LEU A 21 0.96 27.75 -0.64
C LEU A 21 2.12 28.71 -0.90
N LYS A 22 2.26 29.20 -2.14
CA LYS A 22 3.30 30.18 -2.50
C LYS A 22 3.10 31.51 -1.77
N ALA A 23 1.87 32.02 -1.73
CA ALA A 23 1.54 33.26 -1.03
C ALA A 23 1.80 33.17 0.48
N GLY A 24 1.59 31.99 1.07
CA GLY A 24 1.84 31.71 2.49
C GLY A 24 3.29 31.39 2.85
N ASP A 25 4.23 31.42 1.89
CA ASP A 25 5.62 30.97 2.07
C ASP A 25 5.69 29.61 2.79
N TYR A 26 5.02 28.63 2.19
CA TYR A 26 4.71 27.34 2.83
C TYR A 26 5.93 26.60 3.43
N VAL A 27 7.13 26.85 2.90
CA VAL A 27 8.40 26.28 3.40
C VAL A 27 8.71 26.73 4.83
N ARG A 28 8.26 27.92 5.24
CA ARG A 28 8.43 28.42 6.62
C ARG A 28 7.50 27.75 7.63
N GLY A 29 6.46 27.07 7.15
CA GLY A 29 5.36 26.57 7.97
C GLY A 29 4.40 27.69 8.37
N GLY A 30 3.31 27.31 9.04
CA GLY A 30 2.24 28.24 9.45
C GLY A 30 0.87 27.57 9.47
N PRO A 31 -0.19 28.30 9.81
CA PRO A 31 -1.55 27.76 9.88
C PRO A 31 -1.97 27.15 8.54
N TYR A 32 -2.60 25.98 8.58
CA TYR A 32 -3.22 25.31 7.44
C TYR A 32 -2.29 24.86 6.29
N ILE A 33 -0.98 25.10 6.39
CA ILE A 33 -0.03 24.72 5.33
C ILE A 33 0.02 23.20 5.16
N LEU A 34 0.09 22.44 6.24
CA LEU A 34 0.15 20.98 6.18
C LEU A 34 -1.16 20.39 5.66
N GLU A 35 -2.30 20.93 6.10
CA GLU A 35 -3.62 20.54 5.64
C GLU A 35 -3.78 20.83 4.14
N THR A 36 -3.27 21.97 3.67
CA THR A 36 -3.29 22.31 2.24
C THR A 36 -2.39 21.38 1.43
N LEU A 37 -1.19 21.06 1.92
CA LEU A 37 -0.28 20.10 1.28
C LEU A 37 -0.85 18.67 1.24
N ILE A 38 -1.54 18.24 2.31
CA ILE A 38 -2.25 16.96 2.35
C ILE A 38 -3.34 16.93 1.27
N ASN A 39 -4.19 17.97 1.21
CA ASN A 39 -5.27 18.04 0.21
C ASN A 39 -4.72 18.09 -1.23
N TYR A 40 -3.65 18.85 -1.46
CA TYR A 40 -2.95 18.89 -2.75
C TYR A 40 -2.42 17.50 -3.13
N THR A 41 -1.77 16.79 -2.20
CA THR A 41 -1.24 15.44 -2.44
C THR A 41 -2.34 14.43 -2.72
N VAL A 42 -3.48 14.50 -2.02
CA VAL A 42 -4.67 13.68 -2.30
C VAL A 42 -5.19 13.93 -3.72
N LEU A 43 -5.26 15.20 -4.11
CA LEU A 43 -5.76 15.59 -5.41
C LEU A 43 -4.87 15.06 -6.54
N GLU A 44 -3.55 15.23 -6.41
CA GLU A 44 -2.55 14.68 -7.33
C GLU A 44 -2.64 13.14 -7.46
N LEU A 45 -2.94 12.43 -6.36
CA LEU A 45 -3.15 10.98 -6.40
C LEU A 45 -4.43 10.56 -7.11
N MET A 46 -5.47 11.41 -7.13
CA MET A 46 -6.77 11.11 -7.73
C MET A 46 -6.84 11.47 -9.21
N THR A 47 -6.12 12.50 -9.63
CA THR A 47 -6.22 13.08 -10.98
C THR A 47 -5.24 12.47 -11.98
N THR A 48 -4.17 11.85 -11.49
CA THR A 48 -3.06 11.54 -12.36
C THR A 48 -3.03 10.07 -12.76
N CYS A 49 -2.94 9.81 -14.06
CA CYS A 49 -2.68 8.48 -14.59
C CYS A 49 -1.39 7.89 -13.98
N PRO A 50 -1.34 6.56 -13.74
CA PRO A 50 -0.16 5.91 -13.19
C PRO A 50 0.99 5.93 -14.21
N SER A 51 1.74 7.03 -14.23
CA SER A 51 3.01 7.13 -14.93
C SER A 51 4.16 7.20 -13.90
N PRO A 52 5.35 6.67 -14.23
CA PRO A 52 6.50 6.65 -13.31
C PRO A 52 6.92 8.05 -12.81
N ASP A 53 6.82 9.08 -13.66
CA ASP A 53 7.22 10.45 -13.33
C ASP A 53 6.34 11.07 -12.24
N VAL A 54 5.07 10.67 -12.20
CA VAL A 54 4.08 11.17 -11.24
C VAL A 54 4.36 10.65 -9.84
N HIS A 55 4.74 9.38 -9.73
CA HIS A 55 5.17 8.81 -8.45
C HIS A 55 6.38 9.56 -7.87
N SER A 56 7.28 10.04 -8.73
CA SER A 56 8.44 10.83 -8.31
C SER A 56 8.04 12.22 -7.77
N GLY A 57 7.11 12.90 -8.42
CA GLY A 57 6.59 14.21 -7.98
C GLY A 57 5.82 14.13 -6.65
N ILE A 58 4.96 13.12 -6.51
CA ILE A 58 4.19 12.89 -5.27
C ILE A 58 5.12 12.49 -4.12
N TYR A 59 6.14 11.68 -4.39
CA TYR A 59 7.18 11.33 -3.42
C TYR A 59 7.96 12.57 -2.94
N ALA A 60 8.41 13.43 -3.86
CA ALA A 60 9.09 14.67 -3.51
C ALA A 60 8.20 15.61 -2.67
N THR A 61 6.94 15.77 -3.07
CA THR A 61 5.96 16.60 -2.33
C THR A 61 5.70 16.05 -0.93
N THR A 62 5.57 14.73 -0.81
CA THR A 62 5.39 14.05 0.48
C THR A 62 6.60 14.28 1.38
N GLY A 63 7.82 14.16 0.85
CA GLY A 63 9.04 14.43 1.61
C GLY A 63 9.12 15.87 2.10
N LEU A 64 8.77 16.84 1.26
CA LEU A 64 8.71 18.25 1.65
C LEU A 64 7.67 18.52 2.73
N MET A 65 6.46 17.97 2.59
CA MET A 65 5.40 18.04 3.61
C MET A 65 5.87 17.48 4.96
N THR A 66 6.53 16.33 4.95
CA THR A 66 7.10 15.70 6.15
C THR A 66 8.17 16.60 6.80
N GLN A 67 9.08 17.19 6.01
CA GLN A 67 10.10 18.09 6.54
C GLN A 67 9.50 19.36 7.15
N ILE A 68 8.47 19.94 6.53
CA ILE A 68 7.73 21.09 7.09
C ILE A 68 7.07 20.68 8.42
N ALA A 69 6.46 19.50 8.49
CA ALA A 69 5.85 19.01 9.72
C ALA A 69 6.86 18.77 10.85
N PHE A 70 8.06 18.26 10.53
CA PHE A 70 9.17 18.17 11.48
C PHE A 70 9.55 19.54 12.03
N ARG A 71 9.76 20.52 11.13
CA ARG A 71 10.09 21.90 11.49
C ARG A 71 9.00 22.56 12.35
N MET A 72 7.74 22.26 12.07
CA MET A 72 6.58 22.74 12.85
C MET A 72 6.34 21.95 14.14
N GLY A 73 7.17 20.95 14.46
CA GLY A 73 7.11 20.21 15.72
C GLY A 73 6.01 19.14 15.81
N TYR A 74 5.39 18.73 14.69
CA TYR A 74 4.26 17.76 14.71
C TYR A 74 4.68 16.34 15.12
N HIS A 75 5.98 16.05 15.05
CA HIS A 75 6.60 14.80 15.52
C HIS A 75 6.74 14.73 17.06
N ARG A 76 6.41 15.81 17.78
CA ARG A 76 6.40 15.86 19.23
C ARG A 76 4.99 15.88 19.78
N ASP A 77 4.70 15.03 20.78
CA ASP A 77 3.37 14.95 21.35
C ASP A 77 3.00 16.28 22.03
N PRO A 78 1.81 16.82 21.73
CA PRO A 78 1.34 18.06 22.32
C PRO A 78 1.27 18.06 23.85
N CYS A 79 1.24 16.89 24.52
CA CYS A 79 1.26 16.85 25.98
C CYS A 79 2.54 17.42 26.61
N HIS A 80 3.60 17.62 25.83
CA HIS A 80 4.83 18.24 26.27
C HIS A 80 4.79 19.78 26.27
N PHE A 81 3.73 20.39 25.71
CA PHE A 81 3.62 21.82 25.43
C PHE A 81 2.32 22.39 26.04
N PRO A 82 2.37 22.96 27.25
CA PRO A 82 1.19 23.51 27.94
C PRO A 82 0.47 24.63 27.18
N GLU A 83 1.16 25.31 26.27
CA GLU A 83 0.62 26.36 25.40
C GLU A 83 -0.29 25.83 24.29
N ILE A 84 -0.20 24.54 23.95
CA ILE A 84 -1.06 23.90 22.95
C ILE A 84 -2.36 23.47 23.62
N SER A 85 -3.49 23.99 23.14
CA SER A 85 -4.81 23.57 23.63
C SER A 85 -5.07 22.08 23.38
N PHE A 86 -5.98 21.48 24.15
CA PHE A 86 -6.37 20.08 23.96
C PHE A 86 -6.90 19.80 22.56
N PHE A 87 -7.75 20.69 22.03
CA PHE A 87 -8.26 20.59 20.67
C PHE A 87 -7.13 20.65 19.62
N GLU A 88 -6.26 21.66 19.71
CA GLU A 88 -5.14 21.80 18.77
C GLU A 88 -4.20 20.59 18.85
N GLY A 89 -3.95 20.08 20.07
CA GLY A 89 -3.13 18.90 20.26
C GLY A 89 -3.69 17.67 19.54
N GLU A 90 -5.01 17.45 19.62
CA GLU A 90 -5.65 16.36 18.87
C GLU A 90 -5.60 16.59 17.35
N MET A 91 -5.78 17.82 16.88
CA MET A 91 -5.64 18.13 15.45
C MET A 91 -4.22 17.87 14.94
N ARG A 92 -3.20 18.23 15.73
CA ARG A 92 -1.78 17.96 15.41
C ARG A 92 -1.49 16.46 15.37
N ARG A 93 -2.03 15.67 16.30
CA ARG A 93 -1.92 14.19 16.25
C ARG A 93 -2.55 13.61 14.98
N ARG A 94 -3.74 14.10 14.58
CA ARG A 94 -4.44 13.66 13.36
C ARG A 94 -3.66 13.99 12.09
N ILE A 95 -3.10 15.19 12.01
CA ILE A 95 -2.24 15.61 10.88
C ILE A 95 -0.97 14.78 10.84
N TRP A 96 -0.28 14.59 11.98
CA TRP A 96 0.93 13.76 12.04
C TRP A 96 0.66 12.32 11.59
N ALA A 97 -0.40 11.70 12.09
CA ALA A 97 -0.80 10.35 11.68
C ALA A 97 -1.06 10.26 10.17
N THR A 98 -1.70 11.28 9.59
CA THR A 98 -1.95 11.37 8.15
C THR A 98 -0.66 11.47 7.35
N ILE A 99 0.26 12.36 7.76
CA ILE A 99 1.58 12.50 7.13
C ILE A 99 2.37 11.19 7.20
N HIS A 100 2.32 10.49 8.34
CA HIS A 100 2.97 9.19 8.46
C HIS A 100 2.39 8.14 7.51
N ILE A 101 1.07 8.11 7.33
CA ILE A 101 0.42 7.24 6.35
C ILE A 101 0.90 7.59 4.94
N PHE A 102 0.98 8.87 4.57
CA PHE A 102 1.49 9.30 3.26
C PHE A 102 2.95 8.90 3.04
N ASP A 103 3.84 9.26 3.96
CA ASP A 103 5.26 8.95 3.88
C ASP A 103 5.49 7.45 3.69
N THR A 104 4.77 6.62 4.45
CA THR A 104 4.84 5.16 4.33
C THR A 104 4.26 4.66 3.00
N SER A 105 3.05 5.08 2.64
CA SER A 105 2.33 4.54 1.47
C SER A 105 3.02 4.92 0.16
N ILE A 106 3.50 6.16 0.05
CA ILE A 106 4.19 6.65 -1.14
C ILE A 106 5.57 5.99 -1.26
N SER A 107 6.31 5.81 -0.16
CA SER A 107 7.57 5.07 -0.16
C SER A 107 7.40 3.63 -0.66
N VAL A 108 6.35 2.93 -0.23
CA VAL A 108 6.00 1.59 -0.72
C VAL A 108 5.57 1.59 -2.19
N LEU A 109 4.94 2.67 -2.66
CA LEU A 109 4.49 2.81 -4.05
C LEU A 109 5.66 3.10 -4.98
N SER A 110 6.58 4.00 -4.59
CA SER A 110 7.74 4.40 -5.39
C SER A 110 8.97 3.51 -5.19
N GLY A 111 8.92 2.54 -4.27
CA GLY A 111 10.08 1.71 -3.91
C GLY A 111 11.23 2.53 -3.29
N SER A 112 10.92 3.67 -2.70
CA SER A 112 11.90 4.59 -2.12
C SER A 112 11.96 4.47 -0.59
N PRO A 113 13.07 4.89 0.05
CA PRO A 113 13.11 5.03 1.51
C PRO A 113 12.08 6.04 2.00
N ARG A 114 11.62 5.86 3.24
CA ARG A 114 10.73 6.81 3.90
C ARG A 114 11.52 7.95 4.57
N VAL A 115 10.86 9.10 4.78
CA VAL A 115 11.50 10.29 5.36
C VAL A 115 11.44 10.27 6.89
N ILE A 116 10.34 9.78 7.47
CA ILE A 116 10.23 9.66 8.93
C ILE A 116 11.05 8.43 9.32
N ALA A 117 12.03 8.53 10.21
CA ALA A 117 12.79 7.37 10.66
C ALA A 117 12.19 6.80 11.95
N GLU A 118 12.18 5.48 12.13
CA GLU A 118 11.78 4.87 13.41
C GLU A 118 12.46 5.55 14.61
N GLY A 119 11.67 5.91 15.62
CA GLY A 119 12.15 6.61 16.82
C GLY A 119 12.34 8.13 16.67
N SER A 120 12.04 8.71 15.50
CA SER A 120 12.13 10.16 15.28
C SER A 120 10.93 10.96 15.80
N TRP A 121 9.93 10.32 16.41
CA TRP A 121 8.72 10.97 16.93
C TRP A 121 8.27 10.33 18.23
N ASP A 122 7.53 11.10 19.05
CA ASP A 122 6.87 10.61 20.27
C ASP A 122 5.35 10.91 20.28
N THR A 123 4.84 11.51 19.20
CA THR A 123 3.41 11.80 19.00
C THR A 123 2.55 10.56 19.16
N LYS A 124 1.58 10.63 20.08
CA LYS A 124 0.65 9.53 20.36
C LYS A 124 -0.38 9.38 19.23
N PRO A 125 -0.98 8.18 19.05
CA PRO A 125 -2.07 8.00 18.10
C PRO A 125 -3.25 8.95 18.37
N PRO A 126 -3.98 9.40 17.32
CA PRO A 126 -5.23 10.14 17.49
C PRO A 126 -6.24 9.38 18.34
N ARG A 127 -7.07 10.10 19.10
CA ARG A 127 -8.15 9.47 19.88
C ARG A 127 -9.34 9.15 18.98
N ASN A 128 -9.97 7.99 19.20
CA ASN A 128 -11.17 7.56 18.49
C ASN A 128 -12.39 8.38 18.99
N LEU A 129 -12.55 9.58 18.44
CA LEU A 129 -13.56 10.57 18.82
C LEU A 129 -14.43 11.00 17.62
N HIS A 130 -15.70 11.28 17.87
CA HIS A 130 -16.56 11.97 16.90
C HIS A 130 -16.20 13.45 16.83
N ASP A 131 -16.54 14.10 15.72
CA ASP A 131 -16.29 15.54 15.57
C ASP A 131 -17.12 16.38 16.55
N SER A 132 -18.28 15.87 16.97
CA SER A 132 -19.10 16.50 18.03
C SER A 132 -18.45 16.50 19.41
N ASP A 133 -17.42 15.67 19.63
CA ASP A 133 -16.67 15.67 20.90
C ASP A 133 -15.53 16.70 20.90
N LEU A 134 -15.27 17.33 19.75
CA LEU A 134 -14.16 18.24 19.56
C LEU A 134 -14.66 19.68 19.55
N ASP A 135 -14.32 20.41 20.60
CA ASP A 135 -14.61 21.84 20.74
C ASP A 135 -13.29 22.61 20.91
N PRO A 136 -13.02 23.67 20.14
CA PRO A 136 -11.85 24.53 20.34
C PRO A 136 -11.68 25.09 21.75
N SER A 137 -12.77 25.19 22.52
CA SER A 137 -12.79 25.66 23.91
C SER A 137 -12.64 24.54 24.96
N CYS A 138 -12.46 23.28 24.54
CA CYS A 138 -12.37 22.16 25.48
C CYS A 138 -11.14 22.27 26.40
N THR A 139 -11.36 22.10 27.70
CA THR A 139 -10.31 22.07 28.72
C THR A 139 -9.78 20.66 29.00
N THR A 140 -10.42 19.64 28.43
CA THR A 140 -9.98 18.23 28.44
C THR A 140 -10.59 17.52 27.24
N LEU A 141 -9.93 16.47 26.74
CA LEU A 141 -10.53 15.56 25.76
C LEU A 141 -11.15 14.33 26.45
N PRO A 142 -12.31 13.84 25.97
CA PRO A 142 -12.86 12.56 26.41
C PRO A 142 -11.91 11.41 26.07
N GLU A 143 -12.08 10.30 26.79
CA GLU A 143 -11.31 9.08 26.53
C GLU A 143 -11.55 8.54 25.12
N SER A 144 -10.54 7.89 24.56
CA SER A 144 -10.67 7.24 23.26
C SER A 144 -11.70 6.12 23.34
N ARG A 145 -12.67 6.11 22.42
CA ARG A 145 -13.65 5.02 22.34
C ARG A 145 -12.99 3.71 21.94
N PRO A 146 -13.56 2.56 22.33
CA PRO A 146 -13.11 1.25 21.87
C PRO A 146 -13.14 1.15 20.33
N ASP A 147 -12.26 0.31 19.77
CA ASP A 147 -12.17 0.09 18.32
C ASP A 147 -13.47 -0.48 17.70
N SER A 148 -14.39 -1.01 18.51
CA SER A 148 -15.72 -1.46 18.10
C SER A 148 -16.69 -0.31 17.79
N GLN A 149 -16.47 0.87 18.37
CA GLN A 149 -17.31 2.05 18.14
C GLN A 149 -16.71 2.92 17.04
N LEU A 150 -17.54 3.19 16.03
CA LEU A 150 -17.11 3.85 14.81
C LEU A 150 -17.21 5.35 14.92
N THR A 151 -16.14 6.01 14.49
CA THR A 151 -16.05 7.44 14.35
C THR A 151 -15.45 7.76 12.99
N PRO A 152 -15.49 9.02 12.53
CA PRO A 152 -14.82 9.43 11.29
C PRO A 152 -13.32 9.09 11.26
N VAL A 153 -12.66 8.99 12.41
CA VAL A 153 -11.21 8.68 12.50
C VAL A 153 -10.88 7.20 12.61
N SER A 154 -11.85 6.30 12.73
CA SER A 154 -11.57 4.87 12.93
C SER A 154 -10.80 4.23 11.76
N CYS A 155 -11.15 4.55 10.51
CA CYS A 155 -10.41 4.04 9.34
C CYS A 155 -8.99 4.65 9.25
N PRO A 156 -8.80 5.98 9.33
CA PRO A 156 -7.47 6.58 9.44
C PRO A 156 -6.62 5.98 10.56
N LEU A 157 -7.21 5.68 11.73
CA LEU A 157 -6.50 5.08 12.85
C LEU A 157 -6.04 3.65 12.53
N ALA A 158 -6.88 2.84 11.89
CA ALA A 158 -6.49 1.51 11.42
C ALA A 158 -5.36 1.57 10.38
N LYS A 159 -5.44 2.51 9.43
CA LYS A 159 -4.37 2.77 8.46
C LYS A 159 -3.07 3.22 9.13
N TYR A 160 -3.16 4.07 10.15
CA TYR A 160 -2.00 4.53 10.91
C TYR A 160 -1.34 3.39 11.67
N LYS A 161 -2.11 2.54 12.38
CA LYS A 161 -1.58 1.34 13.05
C LYS A 161 -0.80 0.45 12.08
N LEU A 162 -1.36 0.17 10.90
CA LEU A 162 -0.68 -0.61 9.88
C LEU A 162 0.57 0.12 9.35
N SER A 163 0.48 1.43 9.08
CA SER A 163 1.59 2.21 8.54
C SER A 163 2.78 2.31 9.49
N LEU A 164 2.56 2.28 10.81
CA LEU A 164 3.66 2.19 11.78
C LEU A 164 4.47 0.91 11.61
N THR A 165 3.80 -0.25 11.53
CA THR A 165 4.47 -1.53 11.32
C THR A 165 5.15 -1.60 9.96
N VAL A 166 4.48 -1.09 8.92
CA VAL A 166 5.05 -1.03 7.56
C VAL A 166 6.25 -0.09 7.50
N GLY A 167 6.20 1.07 8.15
CA GLY A 167 7.32 2.00 8.25
C GLY A 167 8.53 1.35 8.90
N TRP A 168 8.31 0.64 10.01
CA TRP A 168 9.36 -0.14 10.65
C TRP A 168 9.96 -1.21 9.72
N LEU A 169 9.14 -1.89 8.89
CA LEU A 169 9.61 -2.87 7.90
C LEU A 169 10.46 -2.25 6.80
N ILE A 170 10.07 -1.05 6.33
CA ILE A 170 10.85 -0.26 5.36
C ILE A 170 12.20 0.09 5.97
N ASP A 171 12.21 0.64 7.18
CA ASP A 171 13.41 1.10 7.89
C ASP A 171 14.34 -0.08 8.27
N ALA A 172 13.77 -1.24 8.58
CA ALA A 172 14.51 -2.48 8.82
C ALA A 172 15.12 -3.09 7.54
N ASN A 173 14.87 -2.50 6.36
CA ASN A 173 15.49 -2.85 5.08
C ASN A 173 15.10 -4.20 4.45
N VAL A 174 13.78 -4.47 4.36
CA VAL A 174 13.21 -5.58 3.57
C VAL A 174 13.49 -5.44 2.05
N PHE A 175 13.87 -4.27 1.54
CA PHE A 175 14.06 -4.06 0.09
C PHE A 175 15.47 -4.35 -0.46
N GLN A 176 16.41 -4.84 0.36
CA GLN A 176 17.76 -5.22 -0.09
C GLN A 176 18.05 -6.72 -0.04
N GLY A 177 17.08 -7.58 0.25
CA GLY A 177 17.27 -9.05 0.18
C GLY A 177 18.23 -9.65 1.21
N LEU A 178 18.67 -8.87 2.21
CA LEU A 178 19.70 -9.24 3.18
C LEU A 178 19.17 -9.63 4.57
N LEU A 179 17.85 -9.61 4.79
CA LEU A 179 17.29 -9.99 6.09
C LEU A 179 17.52 -11.48 6.36
N LEU A 180 18.03 -11.77 7.56
CA LEU A 180 18.17 -13.15 8.02
C LEU A 180 16.79 -13.81 8.14
N PRO A 181 16.67 -15.13 7.98
CA PRO A 181 15.38 -15.83 8.11
C PRO A 181 14.64 -15.56 9.43
N SER A 182 15.37 -15.36 10.53
CA SER A 182 14.80 -14.96 11.83
C SER A 182 14.18 -13.57 11.81
N GLU A 183 14.74 -12.64 11.04
CA GLU A 183 14.26 -11.26 10.92
C GLU A 183 13.04 -11.18 10.02
N LYS A 184 13.02 -11.95 8.92
CA LYS A 184 11.83 -12.13 8.07
C LYS A 184 10.64 -12.67 8.89
N ARG A 185 10.86 -13.72 9.70
CA ARG A 185 9.81 -14.26 10.61
C ARG A 185 9.34 -13.25 11.65
N ARG A 186 10.25 -12.44 12.20
CA ARG A 186 9.89 -11.39 13.16
C ARG A 186 9.06 -10.28 12.49
N ALA A 187 9.42 -9.93 11.26
CA ALA A 187 8.69 -8.98 10.42
C ALA A 187 7.27 -9.48 10.12
N GLU A 188 7.14 -10.73 9.69
CA GLU A 188 5.86 -11.39 9.45
C GLU A 188 4.99 -11.43 10.72
N ALA A 189 5.55 -11.91 11.84
CA ALA A 189 4.83 -12.01 13.10
C ALA A 189 4.27 -10.66 13.54
N ARG A 190 5.07 -9.59 13.43
CA ARG A 190 4.63 -8.23 13.79
C ARG A 190 3.54 -7.72 12.84
N LEU A 191 3.65 -8.01 11.54
CA LEU A 191 2.63 -7.63 10.56
C LEU A 191 1.29 -8.34 10.84
N VAL A 192 1.33 -9.65 11.10
CA VAL A 192 0.15 -10.47 11.45
C VAL A 192 -0.46 -10.01 12.78
N GLU A 193 0.36 -9.78 13.81
CA GLU A 193 -0.10 -9.26 15.10
C GLU A 193 -0.83 -7.92 14.91
N THR A 194 -0.24 -7.00 14.14
CA THR A 194 -0.86 -5.71 13.83
C THR A 194 -2.18 -5.89 13.09
N TRP A 195 -2.20 -6.75 12.07
CA TRP A 195 -3.41 -7.05 11.28
C TRP A 195 -4.54 -7.61 12.14
N ASN A 196 -4.22 -8.44 13.12
CA ASN A 196 -5.20 -9.00 14.05
C ASN A 196 -5.83 -7.94 14.97
N THR A 197 -5.14 -6.82 15.23
CA THR A 197 -5.72 -5.68 15.97
C THR A 197 -6.67 -4.82 15.15
N ILE A 198 -6.65 -4.95 13.81
CA ILE A 198 -7.54 -4.17 12.94
C ILE A 198 -8.95 -4.80 13.00
N PRO A 199 -10.01 -4.01 13.29
CA PRO A 199 -11.37 -4.53 13.33
C PRO A 199 -11.81 -5.18 12.01
N GLU A 200 -12.50 -6.33 12.09
CA GLU A 200 -12.95 -7.12 10.92
C GLU A 200 -13.68 -6.30 9.86
N ARG A 201 -14.50 -5.33 10.29
CA ARG A 201 -15.21 -4.43 9.39
C ARG A 201 -14.32 -3.54 8.51
N PHE A 202 -13.03 -3.43 8.81
CA PHE A 202 -12.03 -2.72 7.99
C PHE A 202 -11.22 -3.66 7.09
N LYS A 203 -11.39 -4.97 7.24
CA LYS A 203 -10.78 -6.00 6.40
C LYS A 203 -11.71 -6.31 5.23
N PHE A 204 -11.14 -6.36 4.03
CA PHE A 204 -11.85 -6.83 2.86
C PHE A 204 -11.89 -8.36 2.85
N GLU A 205 -13.09 -8.94 2.75
CA GLU A 205 -13.31 -10.38 2.67
C GLU A 205 -13.71 -10.80 1.25
N SER A 206 -14.79 -10.22 0.71
CA SER A 206 -15.34 -10.58 -0.59
C SER A 206 -16.09 -9.44 -1.26
N LEU A 207 -16.25 -9.53 -2.58
CA LEU A 207 -17.10 -8.63 -3.36
C LEU A 207 -18.59 -8.80 -3.04
N SER A 208 -19.04 -10.01 -2.68
CA SER A 208 -20.46 -10.27 -2.34
C SER A 208 -20.91 -9.49 -1.10
N ASN A 209 -20.01 -9.31 -0.13
CA ASN A 209 -20.28 -8.52 1.10
C ASN A 209 -20.26 -6.99 0.85
N CYS A 210 -19.91 -6.54 -0.36
CA CYS A 210 -19.80 -5.13 -0.71
C CYS A 210 -21.04 -4.56 -1.40
N LEU A 211 -21.95 -5.41 -1.90
CA LEU A 211 -23.08 -4.99 -2.75
C LEU A 211 -24.08 -4.03 -2.07
N SER A 212 -24.20 -4.08 -0.75
CA SER A 212 -25.12 -3.23 0.03
C SER A 212 -24.46 -2.03 0.69
N GLN A 213 -23.18 -1.76 0.38
CA GLN A 213 -22.35 -0.82 1.13
C GLN A 213 -21.89 0.35 0.28
N SER A 214 -21.49 1.45 0.94
CA SER A 214 -21.04 2.65 0.23
C SER A 214 -19.71 2.39 -0.50
N PRO A 215 -19.53 2.92 -1.72
CA PRO A 215 -18.28 2.76 -2.48
C PRO A 215 -17.03 3.21 -1.70
N ALA A 216 -17.16 4.31 -0.95
CA ALA A 216 -16.08 4.83 -0.10
C ALA A 216 -15.67 3.84 1.00
N GLY A 217 -16.63 3.18 1.66
CA GLY A 217 -16.35 2.17 2.68
C GLY A 217 -15.70 0.91 2.09
N VAL A 218 -16.15 0.47 0.92
CA VAL A 218 -15.57 -0.66 0.18
C VAL A 218 -14.11 -0.36 -0.20
N GLY A 219 -13.86 0.81 -0.80
CA GLY A 219 -12.53 1.24 -1.22
C GLY A 219 -11.54 1.34 -0.05
N GLN A 220 -11.99 1.81 1.11
CA GLN A 220 -11.16 1.87 2.33
C GLN A 220 -10.64 0.48 2.76
N ARG A 221 -11.51 -0.54 2.71
CA ARG A 221 -11.12 -1.92 3.08
C ARG A 221 -10.20 -2.56 2.06
N ILE A 222 -10.53 -2.39 0.78
CA ILE A 222 -9.67 -2.87 -0.31
C ILE A 222 -8.28 -2.26 -0.17
N GLY A 223 -8.17 -0.95 0.07
CA GLY A 223 -6.88 -0.29 0.26
C GLY A 223 -6.10 -0.82 1.47
N LEU A 224 -6.76 -1.06 2.61
CA LEU A 224 -6.12 -1.54 3.83
C LEU A 224 -5.66 -3.00 3.70
N THR A 225 -6.53 -3.88 3.20
CA THR A 225 -6.18 -5.29 2.90
C THR A 225 -5.12 -5.38 1.81
N GLY A 226 -5.20 -4.55 0.77
CA GLY A 226 -4.21 -4.50 -0.29
C GLY A 226 -2.82 -4.11 0.23
N LEU A 227 -2.73 -3.12 1.13
CA LEU A 227 -1.48 -2.74 1.77
C LEU A 227 -0.92 -3.87 2.65
N TYR A 228 -1.76 -4.50 3.48
CA TYR A 228 -1.35 -5.65 4.29
C TYR A 228 -0.82 -6.79 3.42
N ASN A 229 -1.56 -7.18 2.39
CA ASN A 229 -1.16 -8.24 1.47
C ASN A 229 0.16 -7.88 0.77
N LYS A 230 0.30 -6.65 0.25
CA LYS A 230 1.55 -6.19 -0.38
C LYS A 230 2.74 -6.29 0.58
N MET A 231 2.56 -5.94 1.85
CA MET A 231 3.63 -6.00 2.83
C MET A 231 3.91 -7.42 3.33
N SER A 232 2.91 -8.28 3.40
CA SER A 232 3.08 -9.70 3.65
C SER A 232 3.89 -10.35 2.53
N ILE A 233 3.57 -10.00 1.28
CA ILE A 233 4.35 -10.40 0.11
C ILE A 233 5.81 -9.98 0.26
N LEU A 234 6.07 -8.70 0.53
CA LEU A 234 7.43 -8.19 0.64
C LEU A 234 8.20 -8.78 1.83
N ALA A 235 7.55 -8.98 2.98
CA ALA A 235 8.18 -9.49 4.19
C ALA A 235 8.42 -11.01 4.16
N VAL A 236 7.54 -11.77 3.48
CA VAL A 236 7.49 -13.24 3.56
C VAL A 236 7.87 -13.91 2.24
N HIS A 237 7.52 -13.32 1.10
CA HIS A 237 7.53 -14.01 -0.18
C HIS A 237 8.24 -13.23 -1.27
N GLU A 238 9.47 -13.65 -1.57
CA GLU A 238 9.98 -13.50 -2.94
C GLU A 238 8.94 -14.17 -3.95
N ALA A 239 8.03 -15.06 -3.49
CA ALA A 239 7.26 -16.04 -4.28
C ALA A 239 6.19 -15.40 -5.16
N LEU A 240 5.70 -14.24 -4.72
CA LEU A 240 4.72 -13.46 -5.45
C LEU A 240 5.35 -12.57 -6.52
N VAL A 241 6.68 -12.47 -6.59
CA VAL A 241 7.36 -11.98 -7.79
C VAL A 241 7.18 -12.99 -8.93
N ALA A 242 7.31 -14.30 -8.65
CA ALA A 242 7.05 -15.34 -9.64
C ALA A 242 5.56 -15.38 -10.05
N THR A 243 4.63 -15.22 -9.10
CA THR A 243 3.19 -15.15 -9.42
C THR A 243 2.79 -13.87 -10.14
N ALA A 244 3.44 -12.74 -9.86
CA ALA A 244 3.23 -11.48 -10.59
C ALA A 244 3.81 -11.57 -12.01
N VAL A 245 5.00 -12.16 -12.19
CA VAL A 245 5.57 -12.42 -13.53
C VAL A 245 4.73 -13.44 -14.30
N LEU A 246 4.29 -14.53 -13.66
CA LEU A 246 3.38 -15.52 -14.23
C LEU A 246 2.01 -14.90 -14.56
N GLY A 247 1.51 -14.00 -13.71
CA GLY A 247 0.27 -13.25 -13.92
C GLY A 247 0.39 -12.25 -15.08
N THR A 248 1.51 -11.55 -15.21
CA THR A 248 1.81 -10.68 -16.36
C THR A 248 1.94 -11.49 -17.65
N PHE A 249 2.55 -12.68 -17.58
CA PHE A 249 2.64 -13.63 -18.69
C PHE A 249 1.24 -14.14 -19.08
N LEU A 250 0.44 -14.67 -18.15
CA LEU A 250 -0.91 -15.16 -18.43
C LEU A 250 -1.86 -14.04 -18.89
N TYR A 251 -1.67 -12.80 -18.42
CA TYR A 251 -2.46 -11.63 -18.86
C TYR A 251 -2.11 -11.17 -20.28
N HIS A 252 -0.83 -11.20 -20.67
CA HIS A 252 -0.39 -10.80 -22.02
C HIS A 252 -0.51 -11.93 -23.06
N PHE A 253 -0.42 -13.19 -22.63
CA PHE A 253 -0.44 -14.37 -23.51
C PHE A 253 -1.72 -15.21 -23.37
N GLY A 254 -2.72 -14.72 -22.63
CA GLY A 254 -4.02 -15.34 -22.34
C GLY A 254 -5.01 -15.42 -23.50
N THR A 255 -4.51 -15.45 -24.74
CA THR A 255 -5.24 -16.01 -25.89
C THR A 255 -4.25 -16.82 -26.72
N TRP A 256 -4.11 -18.11 -26.38
CA TRP A 256 -3.42 -19.07 -27.23
C TRP A 256 -4.45 -20.05 -27.81
N PRO A 257 -4.48 -20.32 -29.13
CA PRO A 257 -3.42 -20.08 -30.12
C PRO A 257 -3.66 -18.86 -31.01
N ALA A 258 -2.71 -17.93 -31.04
CA ALA A 258 -2.65 -16.94 -32.11
C ALA A 258 -1.99 -17.57 -33.34
N THR A 259 -2.77 -17.68 -34.41
CA THR A 259 -2.26 -17.91 -35.77
C THR A 259 -1.14 -16.92 -36.06
N ALA A 260 -0.05 -17.44 -36.62
CA ALA A 260 1.17 -16.74 -36.97
C ALA A 260 0.94 -15.32 -37.53
N GLY A 261 1.60 -14.33 -36.94
CA GLY A 261 1.74 -13.00 -37.51
C GLY A 261 1.88 -11.91 -36.45
N GLU A 262 3.13 -11.46 -36.24
CA GLU A 262 3.48 -10.15 -35.70
C GLU A 262 3.28 -9.92 -34.18
N THR A 263 4.23 -10.40 -33.37
CA THR A 263 4.57 -9.75 -32.09
C THR A 263 5.81 -8.89 -32.27
N ASP A 264 5.62 -7.68 -32.77
CA ASP A 264 6.67 -6.68 -32.94
C ASP A 264 7.07 -6.15 -31.54
N GLY A 265 8.28 -6.49 -31.08
CA GLY A 265 8.96 -5.81 -29.98
C GLY A 265 9.06 -6.50 -28.61
N ILE A 266 8.61 -7.75 -28.43
CA ILE A 266 8.76 -8.46 -27.14
C ILE A 266 9.91 -9.47 -27.21
N ASP A 267 10.98 -9.22 -26.44
CA ASP A 267 12.14 -10.12 -26.34
C ASP A 267 11.84 -11.30 -25.41
N MET A 268 11.37 -12.40 -26.00
CA MET A 268 11.09 -13.66 -25.30
C MET A 268 12.32 -14.23 -24.58
N ALA A 269 13.53 -13.98 -25.06
CA ALA A 269 14.75 -14.46 -24.42
C ALA A 269 15.01 -13.72 -23.09
N HIS A 270 14.68 -12.42 -23.03
CA HIS A 270 14.77 -11.65 -21.79
C HIS A 270 13.77 -12.11 -20.73
N ILE A 271 12.53 -12.43 -21.15
CA ILE A 271 11.49 -12.95 -20.26
C ILE A 271 11.86 -14.32 -19.71
N GLU A 272 12.33 -15.23 -20.57
CA GLU A 272 12.78 -16.56 -20.16
C GLU A 272 13.97 -16.49 -19.20
N ALA A 273 14.97 -15.64 -19.49
CA ALA A 273 16.11 -15.42 -18.60
C ALA A 273 15.68 -14.90 -17.22
N THR A 274 14.70 -13.99 -17.18
CA THR A 274 14.14 -13.44 -15.93
C THR A 274 13.43 -14.53 -15.13
N LEU A 275 12.60 -15.34 -15.78
CA LEU A 275 11.92 -16.47 -15.14
C LEU A 275 12.92 -17.49 -14.58
N ARG A 276 13.98 -17.83 -15.32
CA ARG A 276 15.00 -18.80 -14.88
C ARG A 276 15.76 -18.28 -13.66
N ASN A 277 16.11 -16.99 -13.64
CA ASN A 277 16.73 -16.33 -12.49
C ASN A 277 15.80 -16.32 -11.25
N CYS A 278 14.49 -16.10 -11.46
CA CYS A 278 13.50 -16.24 -10.39
C CYS A 278 13.51 -17.66 -9.82
N ARG A 279 13.46 -18.69 -10.67
CA ARG A 279 13.48 -20.10 -10.24
C ARG A 279 14.74 -20.42 -9.42
N ASP A 280 15.91 -20.00 -9.86
CA ASP A 280 17.16 -20.27 -9.13
C ASP A 280 17.18 -19.61 -7.74
N THR A 281 16.51 -18.47 -7.62
CA THR A 281 16.26 -17.84 -6.32
C THR A 281 15.35 -18.74 -5.46
N TRP A 282 14.23 -19.24 -6.02
CA TRP A 282 13.30 -20.15 -5.34
C TRP A 282 13.91 -21.46 -4.86
N VAL A 283 14.75 -22.07 -5.68
CA VAL A 283 15.40 -23.35 -5.35
C VAL A 283 16.20 -23.24 -4.06
N ARG A 284 16.88 -22.10 -3.83
CA ARG A 284 17.67 -21.85 -2.60
C ARG A 284 16.83 -21.88 -1.31
N TRP A 285 15.55 -21.58 -1.41
CA TRP A 285 14.64 -21.49 -0.27
C TRP A 285 13.65 -22.67 -0.19
N SER A 286 13.59 -23.51 -1.22
CA SER A 286 12.65 -24.64 -1.34
C SER A 286 12.79 -25.68 -0.23
N GLU A 287 13.99 -25.86 0.33
CA GLU A 287 14.25 -26.75 1.45
C GLU A 287 13.52 -26.31 2.74
N TRP A 288 13.34 -25.00 2.92
CA TRP A 288 12.94 -24.38 4.19
C TRP A 288 11.56 -23.73 4.15
N SER A 289 10.97 -23.58 2.95
CA SER A 289 9.62 -23.03 2.77
C SER A 289 8.79 -23.92 1.83
N PRO A 290 7.63 -24.42 2.29
CA PRO A 290 6.74 -25.22 1.46
C PRO A 290 6.17 -24.42 0.28
N ASP A 291 5.96 -23.11 0.44
CA ASP A 291 5.53 -22.22 -0.64
C ASP A 291 6.64 -21.94 -1.63
N ALA A 292 7.90 -21.88 -1.18
CA ALA A 292 9.03 -21.76 -2.06
C ALA A 292 9.18 -22.99 -2.96
N ARG A 293 8.98 -24.19 -2.39
CA ARG A 293 9.01 -25.46 -3.13
C ARG A 293 7.92 -25.50 -4.20
N ARG A 294 6.70 -25.12 -3.82
CA ARG A 294 5.55 -24.95 -4.72
C ARG A 294 5.83 -23.98 -5.88
N ALA A 295 6.49 -22.86 -5.63
CA ALA A 295 6.88 -21.90 -6.67
C ALA A 295 7.93 -22.47 -7.63
N VAL A 296 8.90 -23.26 -7.14
CA VAL A 296 9.84 -24.02 -7.99
C VAL A 296 9.08 -24.98 -8.89
N ASP A 297 8.17 -25.77 -8.33
CA ASP A 297 7.39 -26.78 -9.07
C ASP A 297 6.56 -26.16 -10.20
N LEU A 298 5.93 -25.00 -9.96
CA LEU A 298 5.21 -24.25 -10.99
C LEU A 298 6.12 -23.71 -12.09
N LEU A 299 7.27 -23.13 -11.72
CA LEU A 299 8.23 -22.60 -12.70
C LEU A 299 8.84 -23.73 -13.54
N ASP A 300 9.12 -24.88 -12.92
CA ASP A 300 9.55 -26.09 -13.63
C ASP A 300 8.51 -26.56 -14.65
N LEU A 301 7.23 -26.51 -14.30
CA LEU A 301 6.14 -26.85 -15.22
C LEU A 301 6.05 -25.86 -16.40
N VAL A 302 6.29 -24.57 -16.14
CA VAL A 302 6.34 -23.52 -17.17
C VAL A 302 7.53 -23.71 -18.10
N PHE A 303 8.72 -24.06 -17.58
CA PHE A 303 9.88 -24.34 -18.43
C PHE A 303 9.71 -25.62 -19.24
N GLN A 304 9.11 -26.67 -18.67
CA GLN A 304 8.75 -27.87 -19.44
C GLN A 304 7.80 -27.55 -20.59
N LYS A 305 6.87 -26.60 -20.40
CA LYS A 305 5.97 -26.10 -21.46
C LYS A 305 6.69 -25.25 -22.52
N LEU A 306 7.74 -24.52 -22.15
CA LEU A 306 8.52 -23.69 -23.07
C LEU A 306 9.54 -24.52 -23.87
N ASP A 307 10.14 -25.55 -23.26
CA ASP A 307 11.18 -26.39 -23.86
C ASP A 307 10.63 -27.54 -24.74
N VAL A 308 9.36 -27.95 -24.56
CA VAL A 308 8.70 -28.99 -25.36
C VAL A 308 7.77 -28.37 -26.39
N SER A 309 8.01 -28.62 -27.69
CA SER A 309 7.05 -28.27 -28.74
C SER A 309 5.72 -29.00 -28.50
N MET A 310 4.73 -28.28 -27.99
CA MET A 310 3.32 -28.64 -27.83
C MET A 310 3.03 -30.15 -27.71
N GLU A 311 3.18 -30.72 -26.52
CA GLU A 311 2.27 -31.77 -26.07
C GLU A 311 1.64 -31.38 -24.73
N THR A 312 0.33 -31.60 -24.66
CA THR A 312 -0.62 -30.94 -23.77
C THR A 312 -0.55 -31.49 -22.35
N VAL A 313 0.21 -30.86 -21.43
CA VAL A 313 -0.10 -30.99 -20.00
C VAL A 313 -1.50 -30.40 -19.75
N PRO A 314 -2.46 -31.15 -19.16
CA PRO A 314 -3.82 -30.68 -18.93
C PRO A 314 -3.87 -29.50 -17.96
N MET A 315 -4.67 -28.47 -18.29
CA MET A 315 -4.91 -27.29 -17.44
C MET A 315 -5.40 -27.63 -16.02
N SER A 316 -5.98 -28.81 -15.81
CA SER A 316 -6.42 -29.30 -14.51
C SER A 316 -5.29 -29.46 -13.50
N GLU A 317 -4.10 -29.87 -13.94
CA GLU A 317 -2.93 -30.00 -13.04
C GLU A 317 -2.39 -28.64 -12.61
N PHE A 318 -2.45 -27.65 -13.51
CA PHE A 318 -2.07 -26.26 -13.22
C PHE A 318 -3.05 -25.60 -12.23
N SER A 319 -4.36 -25.85 -12.40
CA SER A 319 -5.40 -25.35 -11.49
C SER A 319 -5.26 -25.94 -10.09
N LEU A 320 -5.02 -27.25 -9.98
CA LEU A 320 -4.80 -27.94 -8.70
C LEU A 320 -3.57 -27.39 -7.95
N ALA A 321 -2.51 -27.03 -8.66
CA ALA A 321 -1.32 -26.43 -8.07
C ALA A 321 -1.58 -25.02 -7.53
N LEU A 322 -2.38 -24.22 -8.24
CA LEU A 322 -2.79 -22.87 -7.81
C LEU A 322 -3.77 -22.93 -6.62
N ASP A 323 -4.71 -23.87 -6.62
CA ASP A 323 -5.64 -24.11 -5.51
C ASP A 323 -4.91 -24.57 -4.23
N GLY A 324 -3.89 -25.43 -4.37
CA GLY A 324 -3.03 -25.84 -3.26
C GLY A 324 -2.22 -24.70 -2.62
N MET A 325 -2.11 -23.55 -3.30
CA MET A 325 -1.48 -22.32 -2.80
C MET A 325 -2.48 -21.30 -2.24
N GLY A 326 -3.78 -21.63 -2.22
CA GLY A 326 -4.82 -20.72 -1.73
C GLY A 326 -5.12 -19.54 -2.68
N LEU A 327 -4.67 -19.62 -3.94
CA LEU A 327 -4.85 -18.60 -4.97
C LEU A 327 -6.01 -18.97 -5.89
N ASN A 328 -7.21 -19.14 -5.32
CA ASN A 328 -8.41 -19.44 -6.11
C ASN A 328 -8.81 -18.18 -6.90
N LEU A 329 -8.46 -18.15 -8.19
CA LEU A 329 -8.82 -17.08 -9.12
C LEU A 329 -10.24 -17.24 -9.71
N GLY A 330 -11.01 -18.24 -9.28
CA GLY A 330 -12.41 -18.40 -9.68
C GLY A 330 -12.62 -18.80 -11.14
N TRP A 331 -11.68 -19.51 -11.75
CA TRP A 331 -11.83 -20.03 -13.13
C TRP A 331 -12.58 -21.37 -13.16
N ASP A 332 -13.69 -21.50 -12.43
CA ASP A 332 -14.60 -22.62 -12.64
C ASP A 332 -15.54 -22.28 -13.80
N THR A 333 -15.18 -22.82 -14.97
CA THR A 333 -16.10 -23.27 -16.03
C THR A 333 -17.35 -22.42 -16.31
N VAL A 334 -17.23 -21.42 -17.18
CA VAL A 334 -18.23 -21.20 -18.25
C VAL A 334 -17.50 -20.60 -19.45
N TYR A 335 -17.78 -21.14 -20.63
CA TYR A 335 -17.33 -20.76 -21.98
C TYR A 335 -16.09 -21.49 -22.51
N LEU A 336 -16.38 -22.65 -23.11
CA LEU A 336 -15.80 -23.10 -24.38
C LEU A 336 -15.81 -21.98 -25.43
#